data_AF-A0A183U0I8-F1
#
_entry.id   AF-A0A183U0I8-F1
#
_cell.length_a   1.000
_cell.length_b   1.000
_cell.length_c   1.000
_cell.angle_alpha   90.00
_cell.angle_beta   90.00
_cell.angle_gamma   90.00
#
_symmetry.space_group_name_H-M   'P 1'
#
loop_
_entity.id
_entity.type
_entity.pdbx_description
1 polymer ?
#
loop_
_entity_poly.entity_id
_entity_poly.type
_entity_poly.pdbx_seq_one_letter_code
_entity_poly.pdbx_strand_id
1 'polypeptide(L)'
;MPGSFDAANFLEISKRYSKRYRRRQRDANTTEHISIVPHYISRFQSWITNPWKSCKVNDNSGKYVSTSCVFGVGDISSLLQRPQLVAHKFYLSIEPAAFFCVYQKVRQRALQDIDKFDDTPYGDLPGPRMTRAESVEQWFNQTSLGV
;
A
#
# COMPACT_ATOMS: atom_id res chain seq x y z
N MET A 1 10.43 3.16 14.06
CA MET A 1 10.17 4.59 13.81
C MET A 1 11.18 5.39 14.60
N PRO A 2 11.87 6.37 14.00
CA PRO A 2 12.81 7.20 14.73
C PRO A 2 12.07 8.00 15.82
N GLY A 3 12.72 8.20 16.97
CA GLY A 3 12.12 8.75 18.20
C GLY A 3 11.72 10.22 18.15
N SER A 4 11.89 10.92 17.03
CA SER A 4 11.52 12.33 16.81
C SER A 4 10.15 12.51 16.12
N PHE A 5 9.35 11.45 16.02
CA PHE A 5 8.06 11.50 15.34
C PHE A 5 6.97 12.15 16.21
N ASP A 6 6.51 13.34 15.79
CA ASP A 6 5.30 13.96 16.35
C ASP A 6 4.04 13.28 15.78
N ALA A 7 3.54 12.31 16.55
CA ALA A 7 2.36 11.54 16.20
C ALA A 7 1.08 12.39 16.14
N ALA A 8 0.97 13.45 16.94
CA ALA A 8 -0.23 14.28 17.00
C ALA A 8 -0.35 15.12 15.73
N ASN A 9 0.75 15.75 15.31
CA ASN A 9 0.81 16.51 14.07
C ASN A 9 0.56 15.60 12.85
N PHE A 10 1.19 14.43 12.81
CA PHE A 10 0.95 13.46 11.74
C PHE A 10 -0.51 13.00 11.66
N LEU A 11 -1.16 12.74 12.80
CA LEU A 11 -2.58 12.39 12.86
C LEU A 11 -3.48 13.51 12.34
N GLU A 12 -3.15 14.77 12.64
CA GLU A 12 -3.93 15.91 12.18
C GLU A 12 -3.82 16.09 10.66
N ILE A 13 -2.59 16.03 10.14
CA ILE A 13 -2.30 16.04 8.70
C ILE A 13 -3.08 14.90 8.03
N SER A 14 -3.05 13.69 8.61
CA SER A 14 -3.77 12.53 8.09
C SER A 14 -5.29 12.72 8.02
N LYS A 15 -5.87 13.31 9.07
CA LYS A 15 -7.31 13.64 9.11
C LYS A 15 -7.69 14.68 8.06
N ARG A 16 -6.86 15.70 7.83
CA ARG A 16 -7.12 16.74 6.80
C ARG A 16 -7.08 16.16 5.40
N TYR A 17 -6.07 15.35 5.09
CA TYR A 17 -5.93 14.69 3.78
C TYR A 17 -7.07 13.70 3.49
N SER A 18 -7.42 12.83 4.44
CA SER A 18 -8.52 11.85 4.26
C SER A 18 -9.88 12.51 4.01
N LYS A 19 -10.17 13.65 4.66
CA LYS A 19 -11.38 14.45 4.38
C LYS A 19 -11.40 15.03 2.97
N ARG A 20 -10.27 15.56 2.48
CA ARG A 20 -10.15 16.06 1.09
C ARG A 20 -10.30 14.94 0.06
N TYR A 21 -9.70 13.77 0.32
CA TYR A 21 -9.81 12.60 -0.55
C TYR A 21 -11.26 12.13 -0.73
N ARG A 22 -12.01 11.99 0.38
CA ARG A 22 -13.43 11.59 0.32
C ARG A 22 -14.32 12.56 -0.47
N ARG A 23 -13.98 13.86 -0.50
CA ARG A 23 -14.69 14.84 -1.33
C ARG A 23 -14.37 14.62 -2.80
N ARG A 24 -13.09 14.56 -3.17
CA ARG A 24 -12.65 14.31 -4.56
C ARG A 24 -13.20 13.00 -5.14
N GLN A 25 -13.26 11.93 -4.34
CA GLN A 25 -13.79 10.63 -4.77
C GLN A 25 -15.32 10.64 -4.99
N ARG A 26 -16.04 11.58 -4.35
CA ARG A 26 -17.47 11.78 -4.54
C ARG A 26 -17.77 12.62 -5.80
N ASP A 27 -16.81 13.46 -6.20
CA ASP A 27 -16.94 14.37 -7.33
C ASP A 27 -16.39 13.75 -8.65
N ALA A 28 -15.48 12.75 -8.57
CA ALA A 28 -14.91 12.07 -9.73
C ALA A 28 -15.68 10.77 -10.06
N ASN A 29 -16.54 10.82 -11.07
CA ASN A 29 -17.20 9.66 -11.67
C ASN A 29 -16.31 8.94 -12.71
N THR A 30 -14.99 9.08 -12.57
CA THR A 30 -14.00 8.73 -13.59
C THR A 30 -12.97 7.79 -12.98
N THR A 31 -12.62 6.75 -13.73
CA THR A 31 -11.50 5.80 -13.53
C THR A 31 -10.14 6.51 -13.57
N GLU A 32 -9.95 7.49 -12.70
CA GLU A 32 -8.67 8.18 -12.57
C GLU A 32 -7.78 7.46 -11.56
N HIS A 33 -6.51 7.34 -11.98
CA HIS A 33 -5.42 6.73 -11.26
C HIS A 33 -5.45 7.15 -9.79
N ILE A 34 -5.61 6.13 -8.96
CA ILE A 34 -5.52 6.19 -7.52
C ILE A 34 -4.10 6.63 -7.14
N SER A 35 -3.81 7.95 -7.17
CA SER A 35 -2.62 8.52 -6.52
C SER A 35 -2.86 8.61 -5.01
N ILE A 36 -3.05 7.44 -4.41
CA ILE A 36 -2.93 7.26 -2.97
C ILE A 36 -1.46 6.84 -2.80
N VAL A 37 -0.61 7.50 -2.00
CA VAL A 37 -0.86 7.85 -0.60
C VAL A 37 0.16 8.89 -0.09
N PRO A 38 -0.23 9.95 0.66
CA PRO A 38 0.73 10.82 1.36
C PRO A 38 1.23 10.23 2.69
N HIS A 39 1.03 8.92 2.95
CA HIS A 39 1.33 8.29 4.25
C HIS A 39 2.11 7.00 4.05
N TYR A 40 2.98 6.69 5.03
CA TYR A 40 3.81 5.49 5.07
C TYR A 40 3.00 4.20 4.85
N ILE A 41 3.14 3.63 3.65
CA ILE A 41 2.37 2.49 3.18
C ILE A 41 3.06 1.17 3.53
N SER A 42 3.34 0.97 4.81
CA SER A 42 4.12 -0.19 5.25
C SER A 42 3.46 -1.52 4.92
N ARG A 43 2.19 -1.70 5.33
CA ARG A 43 1.58 -3.03 5.38
C ARG A 43 0.12 -3.03 4.97
N PHE A 44 -0.25 -3.89 4.02
CA PHE A 44 -1.62 -4.27 3.73
C PHE A 44 -2.04 -5.43 4.62
N GLN A 45 -3.20 -5.32 5.26
CA GLN A 45 -3.80 -6.41 6.01
C GLN A 45 -5.31 -6.36 5.86
N SER A 46 -5.90 -7.48 5.45
CA SER A 46 -7.36 -7.65 5.39
C SER A 46 -7.86 -8.27 6.69
N TRP A 47 -8.78 -7.58 7.35
CA TRP A 47 -9.45 -8.05 8.56
C TRP A 47 -10.85 -8.55 8.21
N ILE A 48 -11.34 -9.51 8.99
CA ILE A 48 -12.74 -9.91 8.91
C ILE A 48 -13.60 -8.75 9.41
N THR A 49 -14.39 -8.14 8.51
CA THR A 49 -15.29 -7.03 8.85
C THR A 49 -16.70 -7.51 9.14
N ASN A 50 -17.07 -8.66 8.57
CA ASN A 50 -18.31 -9.35 8.89
C ASN A 50 -18.06 -10.87 8.74
N PRO A 51 -18.81 -11.73 9.44
CA PRO A 51 -18.57 -13.19 9.43
C PRO A 51 -18.81 -13.86 8.08
N TRP A 52 -19.61 -13.23 7.22
CA TRP A 52 -20.08 -13.77 5.94
C TRP A 52 -19.19 -13.36 4.76
N LYS A 53 -18.30 -12.38 4.97
CA LYS A 53 -17.37 -11.89 3.97
C LYS A 53 -16.24 -12.89 3.93
N SER A 54 -16.15 -13.56 2.80
CA SER A 54 -15.00 -14.35 2.46
C SER A 54 -13.77 -13.45 2.34
N CYS A 55 -12.58 -14.01 2.62
CA CYS A 55 -11.36 -13.35 2.11
C CYS A 55 -11.30 -13.43 0.58
N LYS A 56 -12.18 -14.25 0.00
CA LYS A 56 -12.23 -14.60 -1.39
C LYS A 56 -12.62 -13.43 -2.30
N VAL A 57 -11.73 -13.07 -3.21
CA VAL A 57 -12.12 -12.30 -4.42
C VAL A 57 -12.63 -13.25 -5.53
N ASN A 58 -12.19 -14.51 -5.56
CA ASN A 58 -12.51 -15.55 -6.56
C ASN A 58 -12.30 -16.98 -6.00
N ASP A 59 -12.43 -18.04 -6.79
CA ASP A 59 -12.46 -19.43 -6.28
C ASP A 59 -11.16 -19.94 -5.61
N ASN A 60 -9.99 -19.40 -5.99
CA ASN A 60 -8.64 -19.81 -5.53
C ASN A 60 -8.02 -18.88 -4.47
N SER A 61 -8.82 -18.44 -3.53
CA SER A 61 -8.45 -17.35 -2.63
C SER A 61 -8.33 -17.80 -1.19
N GLY A 62 -7.69 -16.92 -0.43
CA GLY A 62 -7.21 -17.16 0.92
C GLY A 62 -8.27 -17.50 1.97
N LYS A 63 -7.81 -17.71 3.21
CA LYS A 63 -8.67 -17.96 4.37
C LYS A 63 -8.34 -17.06 5.54
N TYR A 64 -9.34 -16.73 6.35
CA TYR A 64 -9.12 -16.00 7.60
C TYR A 64 -8.47 -16.92 8.64
N VAL A 65 -7.37 -16.46 9.24
CA VAL A 65 -6.71 -17.09 10.39
C VAL A 65 -6.39 -16.02 11.41
N SER A 66 -6.84 -16.18 12.66
CA SER A 66 -6.71 -15.16 13.70
C SER A 66 -7.24 -13.82 13.21
N THR A 67 -8.50 -13.82 12.76
CA THR A 67 -9.30 -12.66 12.29
C THR A 67 -8.72 -11.86 11.11
N SER A 68 -7.59 -12.27 10.55
CA SER A 68 -6.92 -11.64 9.41
C SER A 68 -6.76 -12.63 8.25
N CYS A 69 -6.80 -12.13 7.02
CA CYS A 69 -6.71 -13.00 5.87
C CYS A 69 -5.28 -13.50 5.63
N VAL A 70 -5.16 -14.80 5.40
CA VAL A 70 -4.03 -15.43 4.73
C VAL A 70 -4.34 -15.49 3.24
N PHE A 71 -3.59 -14.77 2.42
CA PHE A 71 -3.85 -14.62 0.99
C PHE A 71 -3.56 -15.90 0.19
N GLY A 72 -4.39 -16.15 -0.81
CA GLY A 72 -4.26 -17.22 -1.81
C GLY A 72 -3.81 -16.72 -3.18
N VAL A 73 -3.71 -17.62 -4.17
CA VAL A 73 -3.27 -17.27 -5.55
C VAL A 73 -4.25 -16.29 -6.20
N GLY A 74 -5.54 -16.46 -5.92
CA GLY A 74 -6.62 -15.62 -6.39
C GLY A 74 -6.54 -14.17 -5.93
N ASP A 75 -5.85 -13.91 -4.82
CA ASP A 75 -5.72 -12.57 -4.23
C ASP A 75 -4.52 -11.79 -4.80
N ILE A 76 -3.59 -12.47 -5.50
CA ILE A 76 -2.32 -11.88 -5.95
C ILE A 76 -2.53 -10.68 -6.89
N SER A 77 -3.48 -10.77 -7.83
CA SER A 77 -3.72 -9.68 -8.79
C SER A 77 -4.10 -8.38 -8.08
N SER A 78 -4.97 -8.47 -7.07
CA SER A 78 -5.34 -7.33 -6.22
C SER A 78 -4.17 -6.86 -5.36
N LEU A 79 -3.36 -7.77 -4.82
CA LEU A 79 -2.18 -7.42 -4.02
C LEU A 79 -1.11 -6.68 -4.84
N LEU A 80 -0.90 -7.06 -6.10
CA LEU A 80 0.14 -6.46 -6.95
C LEU A 80 -0.20 -5.04 -7.44
N GLN A 81 -1.49 -4.67 -7.42
CA GLN A 81 -1.98 -3.32 -7.76
C GLN A 81 -1.98 -2.37 -6.56
N ARG A 82 -1.77 -2.89 -5.35
CA ARG A 82 -1.81 -2.11 -4.13
C ARG A 82 -0.52 -1.33 -3.94
N PRO A 83 -0.59 -0.11 -3.38
CA PRO A 83 0.60 0.70 -3.14
C PRO A 83 1.32 0.33 -1.83
N GLN A 84 0.87 -0.71 -1.11
CA GLN A 84 1.49 -1.15 0.14
C GLN A 84 2.77 -1.97 -0.12
N LEU A 85 3.83 -1.70 0.66
CA LEU A 85 5.14 -2.37 0.51
C LEU A 85 5.13 -3.85 0.94
N VAL A 86 4.36 -4.17 1.98
CA VAL A 86 4.29 -5.52 2.56
C VAL A 86 2.84 -5.97 2.61
N ALA A 87 2.56 -7.21 2.23
CA ALA A 87 1.27 -7.84 2.43
C ALA A 87 1.30 -8.80 3.63
N HIS A 88 0.35 -8.65 4.54
CA HIS A 88 0.15 -9.53 5.70
C HIS A 88 -1.20 -10.25 5.56
N LYS A 89 -1.25 -11.58 5.43
CA LYS A 89 -0.16 -12.58 5.59
C LYS A 89 -0.23 -13.71 4.58
N PHE A 90 0.85 -14.49 4.49
CA PHE A 90 0.94 -15.73 3.72
C PHE A 90 1.39 -16.86 4.65
N TYR A 91 0.78 -18.03 4.53
CA TYR A 91 1.24 -19.25 5.21
C TYR A 91 1.48 -20.35 4.20
N LEU A 92 2.66 -20.97 4.27
CA LEU A 92 3.03 -22.09 3.41
C LEU A 92 2.15 -23.33 3.63
N SER A 93 1.51 -23.44 4.80
CA SER A 93 0.57 -24.52 5.14
C SER A 93 -0.84 -24.34 4.57
N ILE A 94 -1.12 -23.23 3.87
CA ILE A 94 -2.45 -22.92 3.33
C ILE A 94 -2.40 -22.94 1.81
N GLU A 95 -1.61 -22.05 1.23
CA GLU A 95 -1.48 -21.94 -0.22
C GLU A 95 -0.09 -21.41 -0.57
N PRO A 96 0.93 -22.29 -0.56
CA PRO A 96 2.32 -21.86 -0.76
C PRO A 96 2.55 -21.25 -2.15
N ALA A 97 1.76 -21.67 -3.15
CA ALA A 97 1.77 -21.09 -4.49
C ALA A 97 1.56 -19.57 -4.46
N ALA A 98 0.72 -19.07 -3.55
CA ALA A 98 0.46 -17.64 -3.42
C ALA A 98 1.73 -16.85 -3.09
N PHE A 99 2.49 -17.33 -2.11
CA PHE A 99 3.76 -16.75 -1.71
C PHE A 99 4.80 -16.80 -2.85
N PHE A 100 4.94 -17.96 -3.50
CA PHE A 100 5.92 -18.12 -4.58
C PHE A 100 5.62 -17.28 -5.81
N CYS A 101 4.34 -17.14 -6.20
CA CYS A 101 3.94 -16.28 -7.31
C CYS A 101 4.25 -14.80 -7.01
N VAL A 102 3.98 -14.31 -5.79
CA VAL A 102 4.35 -12.95 -5.38
C VAL A 102 5.86 -12.79 -5.38
N TYR A 103 6.61 -13.75 -4.82
CA TYR A 103 8.07 -13.71 -4.79
C TYR A 103 8.68 -13.67 -6.19
N GLN A 104 8.20 -14.53 -7.11
CA GLN A 104 8.64 -14.52 -8.50
C GLN A 104 8.39 -13.15 -9.15
N LYS A 105 7.21 -12.56 -8.93
CA LYS A 105 6.87 -11.24 -9.49
C LYS A 105 7.78 -10.15 -8.91
N VAL A 106 7.96 -10.09 -7.60
CA VAL A 106 8.88 -9.13 -6.97
C VAL A 106 10.32 -9.32 -7.47
N ARG A 107 10.79 -10.56 -7.65
CA ARG A 107 12.13 -10.84 -8.19
C ARG A 107 12.27 -10.43 -9.65
N GLN A 108 11.24 -10.67 -10.47
CA GLN A 108 11.19 -10.16 -11.85
C GLN A 108 11.29 -8.63 -11.85
N ARG A 109 10.56 -7.96 -10.94
CA ARG A 109 10.62 -6.50 -10.78
C ARG A 109 12.01 -5.99 -10.41
N ALA A 110 12.73 -6.70 -9.55
CA ALA A 110 14.05 -6.27 -9.10
C ALA A 110 15.17 -6.49 -10.13
N LEU A 111 15.00 -7.43 -11.07
CA LEU A 111 16.06 -7.85 -11.99
C LEU A 111 15.84 -7.40 -13.45
N GLN A 112 14.61 -7.08 -13.83
CA GLN A 112 14.25 -6.69 -15.19
C GLN A 112 13.79 -5.23 -15.19
N ASP A 113 14.06 -4.51 -16.27
CA ASP A 113 13.45 -3.21 -16.53
C ASP A 113 11.95 -3.44 -16.76
N ILE A 114 11.10 -2.92 -15.86
CA ILE A 114 9.66 -3.22 -15.87
C ILE A 114 8.96 -2.05 -16.55
N ASP A 115 8.55 -2.23 -17.79
CA ASP A 115 7.86 -1.15 -18.54
C ASP A 115 6.51 -0.71 -17.92
N LYS A 116 5.98 -1.42 -16.90
CA LYS A 116 4.62 -1.24 -16.37
C LYS A 116 4.53 -1.04 -14.85
N PHE A 117 5.63 -0.76 -14.15
CA PHE A 117 5.59 -0.46 -12.72
C PHE A 117 6.08 0.97 -12.48
N ASP A 118 5.17 1.84 -12.06
CA ASP A 118 5.50 3.18 -11.61
C ASP A 118 6.03 3.10 -10.17
N ASP A 119 7.35 3.27 -10.03
CA ASP A 119 8.03 3.24 -8.74
C ASP A 119 8.21 4.64 -8.12
N THR A 120 7.85 5.71 -8.84
CA THR A 120 7.98 7.09 -8.39
C THR A 120 7.36 7.34 -7.01
N PRO A 121 6.17 6.78 -6.66
CA PRO A 121 5.60 7.02 -5.33
C PRO A 121 6.42 6.40 -4.20
N TYR A 122 7.20 5.37 -4.47
CA TYR A 122 8.11 4.75 -3.49
C TYR A 122 9.44 5.50 -3.42
N GLY A 123 9.93 6.00 -4.55
CA GLY A 123 11.10 6.89 -4.62
C GLY A 123 10.89 8.21 -3.87
N ASP A 124 9.64 8.66 -3.74
CA ASP A 124 9.26 9.86 -3.01
C ASP A 124 8.99 9.64 -1.52
N LEU A 125 9.18 8.42 -1.01
CA LEU A 125 9.11 8.17 0.42
C LEU A 125 10.28 8.87 1.14
N PRO A 126 10.08 9.31 2.41
CA PRO A 126 11.12 10.04 3.15
C PRO A 126 12.46 9.32 3.19
N GLY A 127 12.48 7.99 3.37
CA GLY A 127 13.72 7.21 3.40
C GLY A 127 14.54 7.35 2.10
N PRO A 128 14.00 6.92 0.94
CA PRO A 128 14.65 7.11 -0.36
C PRO A 128 15.02 8.57 -0.68
N ARG A 129 14.17 9.55 -0.37
CA ARG A 129 14.51 10.97 -0.58
C ARG A 129 15.68 11.43 0.30
N MET A 130 15.74 10.98 1.55
CA MET A 130 16.86 11.26 2.45
C MET A 130 18.17 10.66 1.91
N THR A 131 18.12 9.48 1.28
CA THR A 131 19.32 8.89 0.66
C THR A 131 19.84 9.69 -0.55
N ARG A 132 19.00 10.54 -1.15
CA ARG A 132 19.39 11.49 -2.21
C ARG A 132 19.84 12.86 -1.67
N ALA A 133 19.99 13.00 -0.35
CA ALA A 133 20.39 14.23 0.33
C ALA A 133 19.44 15.42 0.10
N GLU A 134 18.16 15.19 -0.25
CA GLU A 134 17.18 16.28 -0.28
C GLU A 134 16.79 16.67 1.19
N SER A 135 16.46 17.93 1.45
CA SER A 135 16.11 18.41 2.81
C SER A 135 14.66 18.07 3.17
N VAL A 136 14.47 17.51 4.36
CA VAL A 136 13.16 17.16 4.91
C VAL A 136 12.26 18.39 4.99
N GLU A 137 12.78 19.52 5.43
CA GLU A 137 12.08 20.79 5.58
C GLU A 137 11.54 21.31 4.23
N GLN A 138 12.33 21.18 3.17
CA GLN A 138 11.93 21.59 1.82
C GLN A 138 10.73 20.79 1.31
N TRP A 139 10.70 19.47 1.57
CA TRP A 139 9.58 18.61 1.15
C TRP A 139 8.29 18.96 1.87
N PHE A 140 8.37 19.15 3.20
CA PHE A 140 7.19 19.53 3.99
C PHE A 140 6.62 20.88 3.55
N ASN A 141 7.49 21.85 3.25
CA ASN A 141 7.06 23.18 2.81
C ASN A 141 6.49 23.17 1.37
N GLN A 142 7.09 22.43 0.43
CA GLN A 142 6.55 22.30 -0.94
C GLN A 142 5.19 21.58 -0.97
N THR A 143 5.02 20.53 -0.17
CA THR A 143 3.75 19.80 -0.09
C THR A 143 2.63 20.67 0.54
N SER A 144 3.00 21.68 1.33
CA SER A 144 2.05 22.64 1.93
C SER A 144 1.61 23.77 0.99
N LEU A 145 2.39 24.05 -0.06
CA LEU A 145 2.16 25.15 -1.01
C LEU A 145 1.70 24.69 -2.40
N GLY A 146 1.69 23.38 -2.67
CA GLY A 146 1.31 22.78 -3.94
C GLY A 146 -0.02 22.04 -3.94
N VAL A 147 -1.11 22.66 -3.45
CA VAL A 147 -2.54 22.46 -3.81
C VAL A 147 -3.35 23.65 -3.31
#